data_AF-A0A4Z1JGZ4-F1
#
_entry.id   AF-A0A4Z1JGZ4-F1
#
_cell.length_a   1.000
_cell.length_b   1.000
_cell.length_c   1.000
_cell.angle_alpha   90.00
_cell.angle_beta   90.00
_cell.angle_gamma   90.00
#
_symmetry.space_group_name_H-M   'P 1'
#
loop_
_entity.id
_entity.type
_entity.pdbx_description
1 polymer ?
#
loop_
_entity_poly.entity_id
_entity_poly.type
_entity_poly.pdbx_seq_one_letter_code
_entity_poly.pdbx_strand_id
1 'polypeptide(L)'
;MSSSSSRLIIDEIDTNITITPSKSTNPSKRGRHNKTFEQRAETWVLPPPVDRPVQHRTTETKRKVIMFHDCHRIPVYDLETLQISRYRPPTIEEMSIYFKIPRSTINGWIHKRDTILGSKRDARGVQRHYKPHWPDLEDQLHKSFLEARALGKPIRQEWFEHHSRRLWKEANPECESLFTFSEGWFKGFCKRKEISLRYITHTVSDGCD
;
A
#
# COMPACT_ATOMS: atom_id res chain seq x y z
N MET A 1 -28.72 -68.61 17.72
CA MET A 1 -27.49 -67.86 18.05
C MET A 1 -27.81 -66.39 17.92
N SER A 2 -27.63 -65.65 19.02
CA SER A 2 -27.42 -64.19 19.15
C SER A 2 -28.46 -63.27 18.50
N SER A 3 -29.45 -62.78 19.25
CA SER A 3 -29.40 -61.58 20.13
C SER A 3 -29.37 -60.24 19.41
N SER A 4 -30.35 -59.41 19.82
CA SER A 4 -30.28 -57.96 19.94
C SER A 4 -30.38 -57.15 18.65
N SER A 5 -30.96 -55.96 18.63
CA SER A 5 -31.77 -55.20 19.57
C SER A 5 -32.08 -53.92 18.78
N SER A 6 -33.29 -53.42 18.93
CA SER A 6 -33.75 -52.10 18.55
C SER A 6 -32.67 -51.01 18.63
N ARG A 7 -32.62 -50.11 17.64
CA ARG A 7 -32.66 -48.66 17.85
C ARG A 7 -32.62 -47.89 16.53
N LEU A 8 -33.72 -47.17 16.30
CA LEU A 8 -33.73 -45.93 15.54
C LEU A 8 -32.65 -45.00 16.10
N ILE A 9 -31.80 -44.45 15.24
CA ILE A 9 -31.01 -43.26 15.58
C ILE A 9 -31.58 -42.12 14.75
N ILE A 10 -32.38 -41.33 15.45
CA ILE A 10 -32.68 -39.94 15.15
C ILE A 10 -31.48 -39.13 15.67
N ASP A 11 -31.19 -38.01 14.99
CA ASP A 11 -30.28 -36.90 15.33
C ASP A 11 -28.81 -36.97 14.88
N GLU A 12 -28.52 -36.22 13.82
CA GLU A 12 -27.50 -35.16 13.90
C GLU A 12 -28.06 -33.91 13.20
N ILE A 13 -28.73 -33.11 14.02
CA ILE A 13 -29.22 -31.78 13.71
C ILE A 13 -27.97 -30.90 13.70
N ASP A 14 -27.67 -30.24 12.58
CA ASP A 14 -26.55 -29.32 12.46
C ASP A 14 -26.71 -28.16 13.46
N THR A 15 -25.94 -28.22 14.55
CA THR A 15 -25.96 -27.27 15.67
C THR A 15 -25.25 -25.97 15.30
N ASN A 16 -25.77 -25.23 14.33
CA ASN A 16 -25.33 -23.86 14.06
C ASN A 16 -26.50 -22.93 13.71
N ILE A 17 -27.56 -23.00 14.51
CA ILE A 17 -28.43 -21.84 14.75
C ILE A 17 -28.38 -21.54 16.25
N THR A 18 -27.21 -21.10 16.71
CA THR A 18 -27.15 -20.29 17.92
C THR A 18 -27.86 -18.99 17.58
N ILE A 19 -29.14 -18.88 17.99
CA ILE A 19 -29.82 -17.59 18.14
C ILE A 19 -29.01 -16.84 19.19
N THR A 20 -27.98 -16.12 18.75
CA THR A 20 -27.27 -15.18 19.59
C THR A 20 -28.31 -14.22 20.16
N PRO A 21 -28.44 -14.11 21.50
CA PRO A 21 -29.27 -13.06 22.08
C PRO A 21 -28.78 -11.72 21.52
N SER A 22 -29.72 -10.84 21.20
CA SER A 22 -29.45 -9.50 20.69
C SER A 22 -28.27 -8.90 21.44
N LYS A 23 -27.15 -8.66 20.73
CA LYS A 23 -26.01 -7.94 21.30
C LYS A 23 -26.57 -6.65 21.89
N SER A 24 -26.52 -6.51 23.21
CA SER A 24 -26.60 -5.21 23.84
C SER A 24 -25.61 -4.33 23.10
N THR A 25 -26.12 -3.35 22.36
CA THR A 25 -25.28 -2.37 21.67
C THR A 25 -24.65 -1.53 22.77
N ASN A 26 -23.56 -2.04 23.35
CA ASN A 26 -22.69 -1.23 24.18
C ASN A 26 -22.40 0.04 23.38
N PRO A 27 -22.66 1.23 23.92
CA PRO A 27 -22.41 2.46 23.20
C PRO A 27 -20.96 2.43 22.72
N SER A 28 -20.78 2.68 21.42
CA SER A 28 -19.46 2.76 20.78
C SER A 28 -18.51 3.48 21.72
N LYS A 29 -17.42 2.81 22.12
CA LYS A 29 -16.40 3.41 22.99
C LYS A 29 -15.99 4.73 22.34
N ARG A 30 -16.44 5.84 22.92
CA ARG A 30 -16.05 7.18 22.46
C ARG A 30 -14.53 7.16 22.43
N GLY A 31 -13.93 7.55 21.30
CA GLY A 31 -12.47 7.63 21.19
C GLY A 31 -11.92 8.39 22.39
N ARG A 32 -10.68 8.06 22.79
CA ARG A 32 -10.03 8.71 23.95
C ARG A 32 -10.31 10.21 23.92
N HIS A 33 -10.91 10.73 24.99
CA HIS A 33 -11.13 12.15 25.14
C HIS A 33 -9.80 12.87 24.93
N ASN A 34 -9.82 13.91 24.11
CA ASN A 34 -8.65 14.77 23.92
C ASN A 34 -8.23 15.29 25.29
N LYS A 35 -6.98 15.00 25.68
CA LYS A 35 -6.37 15.57 26.90
C LYS A 35 -6.59 17.08 26.93
N THR A 36 -6.93 17.62 28.10
CA THR A 36 -7.04 19.08 28.31
C THR A 36 -5.69 19.75 28.07
N PHE A 37 -5.69 21.08 27.97
CA PHE A 37 -4.45 21.84 27.81
C PHE A 37 -3.48 21.58 28.98
N GLU A 38 -3.96 21.54 30.23
CA GLU A 38 -3.10 21.27 31.40
C GLU A 38 -2.48 19.87 31.32
N GLN A 39 -3.28 18.85 31.01
CA GLN A 39 -2.80 17.47 30.85
C GLN A 39 -1.80 17.30 29.71
N ARG A 40 -1.86 18.17 28.68
CA ARG A 40 -0.86 18.19 27.61
C ARG A 40 0.41 18.87 28.09
N ALA A 41 0.30 20.00 28.82
CA ALA A 41 1.43 20.74 29.35
C ALA A 41 2.26 19.90 30.35
N GLU A 42 1.61 19.12 31.22
CA GLU A 42 2.29 18.19 32.14
C GLU A 42 3.13 17.12 31.43
N THR A 43 2.71 16.69 30.23
CA THR A 43 3.45 15.69 29.43
C THR A 43 4.32 16.34 28.35
N TRP A 44 4.30 17.66 28.20
CA TRP A 44 4.95 18.31 27.09
C TRP A 44 6.45 18.42 27.34
N VAL A 45 7.23 17.86 26.42
CA VAL A 45 8.69 18.01 26.36
C VAL A 45 9.00 18.77 25.08
N LEU A 46 9.88 19.76 25.18
CA LEU A 46 10.36 20.51 24.02
C LEU A 46 10.95 19.52 22.99
N PRO A 47 10.43 19.47 21.76
CA PRO A 47 11.02 18.64 20.72
C PRO A 47 12.47 19.06 20.47
N PRO A 48 13.36 18.12 20.11
CA PRO A 48 14.71 18.49 19.70
C PRO A 48 14.65 19.49 18.53
N PRO A 49 15.63 20.39 18.43
CA PRO A 49 15.75 21.28 17.28
C PRO A 49 15.69 20.48 15.97
N VAL A 50 14.96 21.00 14.99
CA VAL A 50 14.92 20.36 13.66
C VAL A 50 16.29 20.53 13.00
N ASP A 51 17.11 19.49 13.03
CA ASP A 51 18.49 19.51 12.51
C ASP A 51 18.57 19.89 11.02
N ARG A 52 17.55 19.52 10.22
CA ARG A 52 17.47 19.90 8.81
C ARG A 52 16.02 20.17 8.38
N PRO A 53 15.70 21.31 7.77
CA PRO A 53 14.41 21.50 7.12
C PRO A 53 14.33 20.56 5.91
N VAL A 54 13.43 19.57 5.96
CA VAL A 54 13.20 18.66 4.83
C VAL A 54 12.37 19.39 3.77
N GLN A 55 13.02 19.88 2.73
CA GLN A 55 12.32 20.44 1.58
C GLN A 55 11.81 19.32 0.67
N HIS A 56 10.51 19.08 0.68
CA HIS A 56 9.87 18.17 -0.27
C HIS A 56 9.85 18.81 -1.67
N ARG A 57 10.67 18.28 -2.59
CA ARG A 57 10.68 18.70 -4.00
C ARG A 57 9.93 17.66 -4.85
N THR A 58 8.93 18.10 -5.61
CA THR A 58 8.14 17.23 -6.50
C THR A 58 8.98 16.78 -7.70
N THR A 59 8.57 15.71 -8.38
CA THR A 59 9.26 15.30 -9.63
C THR A 59 9.10 16.37 -10.71
N GLU A 60 7.99 17.10 -10.72
CA GLU A 60 7.79 18.23 -11.62
C GLU A 60 8.86 19.32 -11.42
N THR A 61 9.18 19.70 -10.17
CA THR A 61 10.28 20.63 -9.91
C THR A 61 11.61 20.10 -10.44
N LYS A 62 11.89 18.81 -10.25
CA LYS A 62 13.13 18.20 -10.77
C LYS A 62 13.18 18.26 -12.31
N ARG A 63 12.07 17.95 -12.98
CA ARG A 63 11.95 18.04 -14.43
C ARG A 63 12.13 19.47 -14.93
N LYS A 64 11.54 20.47 -14.27
CA LYS A 64 11.74 21.89 -14.60
C LYS A 64 13.21 22.29 -14.56
N VAL A 65 13.94 21.87 -13.52
CA VAL A 65 15.38 22.13 -13.40
C VAL A 65 16.15 21.46 -14.54
N ILE A 66 15.87 20.19 -14.84
CA ILE A 66 16.53 19.46 -15.93
C ILE A 66 16.22 20.10 -17.30
N MET A 67 14.96 20.45 -17.55
CA MET A 67 14.57 21.14 -18.79
C MET A 67 15.22 22.52 -18.90
N PHE A 68 15.35 23.25 -17.79
CA PHE A 68 16.05 24.52 -17.78
C PHE A 68 17.53 24.33 -18.11
N HIS A 69 18.20 23.34 -17.53
CA HIS A 69 19.58 23.01 -17.88
C HIS A 69 19.74 22.69 -19.38
N ASP A 70 18.89 21.81 -19.92
CA ASP A 70 19.07 21.26 -21.26
C ASP A 70 18.57 22.21 -22.37
N CYS A 71 17.50 22.97 -22.12
CA CYS A 71 16.86 23.82 -23.13
C CYS A 71 17.14 25.32 -22.98
N HIS A 72 17.40 25.82 -21.76
CA HIS A 72 17.64 27.25 -21.59
C HIS A 72 19.00 27.65 -22.15
N ARG A 73 19.10 28.86 -22.69
CA ARG A 73 20.32 29.38 -23.31
C ARG A 73 20.58 30.79 -22.82
N ILE A 74 21.78 31.02 -22.32
CA ILE A 74 22.23 32.29 -21.77
C ILE A 74 23.17 32.95 -22.79
N PRO A 75 22.90 34.20 -23.20
CA PRO A 75 23.80 34.93 -24.09
C PRO A 75 25.12 35.24 -23.38
N VAL A 76 26.22 35.01 -24.07
CA VAL A 76 27.57 35.40 -23.66
C VAL A 76 27.94 36.63 -24.47
N TYR A 77 28.14 37.75 -23.79
CA TYR A 77 28.55 38.99 -24.44
C TYR A 77 30.06 39.02 -24.61
N ASP A 78 30.50 39.50 -25.77
CA ASP A 78 31.89 39.89 -25.95
C ASP A 78 32.18 41.18 -25.18
N LEU A 79 33.31 41.23 -24.49
CA LEU A 79 33.64 42.32 -23.56
C LEU A 79 33.99 43.62 -24.28
N GLU A 80 34.52 43.52 -25.50
CA GLU A 80 34.92 44.69 -26.28
C GLU A 80 33.75 45.30 -27.02
N THR A 81 32.91 44.45 -27.64
CA THR A 81 31.83 44.91 -28.52
C THR A 81 30.46 44.97 -27.84
N LEU A 82 30.32 44.37 -26.64
CA LEU A 82 29.04 44.17 -25.93
C LEU A 82 27.96 43.48 -26.78
N GLN A 83 28.36 42.85 -27.88
CA GLN A 83 27.49 42.07 -28.74
C GLN A 83 27.42 40.62 -28.23
N ILE A 84 26.33 39.94 -28.55
CA ILE A 84 26.16 38.53 -28.20
C ILE A 84 27.12 37.71 -29.06
N SER A 85 28.17 37.18 -28.43
CA SER A 85 29.17 36.33 -29.09
C SER A 85 28.63 34.93 -29.36
N ARG A 86 27.95 34.34 -28.38
CA ARG A 86 27.37 32.99 -28.47
C ARG A 86 26.34 32.76 -27.38
N TYR A 87 25.58 31.69 -27.53
CA TYR A 87 24.69 31.17 -26.49
C TYR A 87 25.31 29.95 -25.81
N ARG A 88 25.18 29.86 -24.48
CA ARG A 88 25.63 28.71 -23.70
C ARG A 88 24.51 28.15 -22.81
N PRO A 89 24.60 26.88 -22.37
CA PRO A 89 23.70 26.38 -21.33
C PRO A 89 23.93 27.08 -19.98
N PRO A 90 22.95 27.06 -19.06
CA PRO A 90 23.09 27.60 -17.72
C PRO A 90 24.10 26.79 -16.90
N THR A 91 24.92 27.47 -16.12
CA THR A 91 25.78 26.82 -15.13
C THR A 91 24.97 26.34 -13.93
N ILE A 92 25.53 25.40 -13.17
CA ILE A 92 24.91 24.90 -11.93
C ILE A 92 24.72 26.02 -10.90
N GLU A 93 25.61 27.01 -10.88
CA GLU A 93 25.49 28.18 -10.01
C GLU A 93 24.27 29.04 -10.37
N GLU A 94 24.13 29.39 -11.65
CA GLU A 94 22.98 30.17 -12.15
C GLU A 94 21.66 29.46 -11.86
N MET A 95 21.61 28.13 -12.08
CA MET A 95 20.43 27.32 -11.75
C MET A 95 20.15 27.28 -10.25
N SER A 96 21.20 27.16 -9.42
CA SER A 96 21.10 27.16 -7.96
C SER A 96 20.47 28.45 -7.44
N ILE A 97 20.93 29.58 -7.97
CA ILE A 97 20.40 30.90 -7.65
C ILE A 97 18.95 31.03 -8.13
N TYR A 98 18.67 30.67 -9.39
CA TYR A 98 17.35 30.81 -10.00
C TYR A 98 16.27 29.97 -9.29
N PHE A 99 16.55 28.69 -9.02
CA PHE A 99 15.59 27.77 -8.40
C PHE A 99 15.63 27.78 -6.86
N LYS A 100 16.63 28.44 -6.25
CA LYS A 100 16.91 28.42 -4.81
C LYS A 100 17.07 26.97 -4.31
N ILE A 101 17.93 26.21 -4.97
CA ILE A 101 18.22 24.80 -4.68
C ILE A 101 19.74 24.62 -4.60
N PRO A 102 20.29 23.94 -3.58
CA PRO A 102 21.73 23.75 -3.46
C PRO A 102 22.36 23.07 -4.69
N ARG A 103 23.56 23.52 -5.06
CA ARG A 103 24.34 22.99 -6.20
C ARG A 103 24.46 21.47 -6.20
N SER A 104 24.76 20.88 -5.04
CA SER A 104 24.88 19.42 -4.87
C SER A 104 23.59 18.68 -5.25
N THR A 105 22.45 19.27 -4.94
CA THR A 105 21.13 18.70 -5.25
C THR A 105 20.84 18.77 -6.73
N ILE A 106 21.09 19.92 -7.36
CA ILE A 106 20.93 20.10 -8.81
C ILE A 106 21.85 19.16 -9.56
N ASN A 107 23.12 19.10 -9.17
CA ASN A 107 24.11 18.21 -9.80
C ASN A 107 23.66 16.75 -9.73
N GLY A 108 23.18 16.29 -8.57
CA GLY A 108 22.65 14.94 -8.40
C GLY A 108 21.41 14.65 -9.26
N TRP A 109 20.60 15.65 -9.59
CA TRP A 109 19.44 15.48 -10.47
C TRP A 109 19.84 15.44 -11.95
N ILE A 110 20.82 16.24 -12.36
CA ILE A 110 21.35 16.23 -13.73
C ILE A 110 21.99 14.87 -14.04
N HIS A 111 22.76 14.30 -13.11
CA HIS A 111 23.34 12.96 -13.27
C HIS A 111 22.28 11.85 -13.35
N LYS A 112 21.09 12.07 -12.77
CA LYS A 112 19.97 11.11 -12.78
C LYS A 112 18.86 11.53 -13.75
N ARG A 113 19.18 12.38 -14.73
CA ARG A 113 18.18 13.03 -15.60
C ARG A 113 17.31 12.02 -16.33
N ASP A 114 17.89 10.96 -16.89
CA ASP A 114 17.17 9.99 -17.71
C ASP A 114 16.14 9.22 -16.85
N THR A 115 16.51 8.90 -15.61
CA THR A 115 15.60 8.28 -14.65
C THR A 115 14.46 9.23 -14.23
N ILE A 116 14.75 10.51 -14.03
CA ILE A 116 13.76 11.50 -13.58
C ILE A 116 12.78 11.87 -14.72
N LEU A 117 13.28 11.98 -15.95
CA LEU A 117 12.47 12.25 -17.15
C LEU A 117 11.67 11.01 -17.58
N GLY A 118 12.27 9.81 -17.54
CA GLY A 118 11.64 8.55 -17.93
C GLY A 118 10.61 8.01 -16.93
N SER A 119 10.65 8.43 -15.66
CA SER A 119 9.62 8.06 -14.68
C SER A 119 8.29 8.69 -15.05
N LYS A 120 7.28 7.91 -15.47
CA LYS A 120 5.99 8.41 -16.00
C LYS A 120 5.15 9.28 -15.03
N ARG A 121 5.44 9.36 -13.73
CA ARG A 121 4.76 10.24 -12.73
C ARG A 121 5.62 10.38 -11.46
N ASP A 122 5.25 11.32 -10.58
CA ASP A 122 5.76 11.35 -9.20
C ASP A 122 5.75 9.93 -8.63
N ALA A 123 6.91 9.44 -8.18
CA ALA A 123 7.11 8.07 -7.68
C ALA A 123 6.21 7.67 -6.48
N ARG A 124 5.25 8.51 -6.09
CA ARG A 124 4.14 8.18 -5.21
C ARG A 124 3.04 7.37 -5.91
N GLY A 125 2.94 7.45 -7.24
CA GLY A 125 1.91 6.79 -8.05
C GLY A 125 2.41 5.77 -9.07
N VAL A 126 3.73 5.58 -9.19
CA VAL A 126 4.27 4.37 -9.85
C VAL A 126 3.71 3.22 -9.02
N GLN A 127 2.89 2.37 -9.63
CA GLN A 127 2.44 1.16 -8.98
C GLN A 127 3.67 0.48 -8.43
N ARG A 128 3.85 0.52 -7.10
CA ARG A 128 4.76 -0.41 -6.44
C ARG A 128 4.18 -1.76 -6.83
N HIS A 129 4.78 -2.40 -7.82
CA HIS A 129 4.50 -3.79 -8.09
C HIS A 129 4.87 -4.48 -6.78
N TYR A 130 3.86 -4.85 -6.00
CA TYR A 130 4.06 -5.49 -4.72
C TYR A 130 4.72 -6.82 -5.04
N LYS A 131 6.04 -6.90 -4.95
CA LYS A 131 6.75 -8.15 -5.19
C LYS A 131 6.27 -9.15 -4.14
N PRO A 132 5.75 -10.33 -4.52
CA PRO A 132 5.29 -11.31 -3.54
C PRO A 132 6.51 -11.72 -2.71
N HIS A 133 6.38 -11.63 -1.39
CA HIS A 133 7.42 -12.14 -0.49
C HIS A 133 7.38 -13.68 -0.45
N TRP A 134 6.19 -14.26 -0.64
CA TRP A 134 5.92 -15.69 -0.51
C TRP A 134 5.09 -16.19 -1.72
N PRO A 135 5.68 -16.26 -2.93
CA PRO A 135 4.95 -16.59 -4.15
C PRO A 135 4.26 -17.95 -4.08
N ASP A 136 4.96 -18.99 -3.58
CA ASP A 136 4.43 -20.35 -3.51
C ASP A 136 3.22 -20.46 -2.57
N LEU A 137 3.27 -19.75 -1.43
CA LEU A 137 2.14 -19.67 -0.50
C LEU A 137 0.93 -19.00 -1.16
N GLU A 138 1.16 -17.89 -1.90
CA GLU A 138 0.10 -17.18 -2.60
C GLU A 138 -0.55 -18.05 -3.69
N ASP A 139 0.23 -18.88 -4.39
CA ASP A 139 -0.28 -19.79 -5.40
C ASP A 139 -1.17 -20.88 -4.81
N GLN A 140 -0.72 -21.54 -3.73
CA GLN A 140 -1.49 -22.57 -3.03
C GLN A 140 -2.77 -22.01 -2.40
N LEU A 141 -2.67 -20.82 -1.80
CA LEU A 141 -3.81 -20.14 -1.19
C LEU A 141 -4.84 -19.72 -2.26
N HIS A 142 -4.37 -19.24 -3.42
CA HIS A 142 -5.25 -18.87 -4.52
C HIS A 142 -5.97 -20.08 -5.12
N LYS A 143 -5.27 -21.22 -5.26
CA LYS A 143 -5.89 -22.47 -5.71
C LYS A 143 -7.01 -22.91 -4.75
N SER A 144 -6.72 -22.92 -3.45
CA SER A 144 -7.71 -23.27 -2.41
C SER A 144 -8.92 -22.32 -2.43
N PHE A 145 -8.68 -21.04 -2.73
CA PHE A 145 -9.74 -20.03 -2.87
C PHE A 145 -10.67 -20.31 -4.06
N LEU A 146 -10.11 -20.66 -5.22
CA LEU A 146 -10.91 -20.98 -6.41
C LEU A 146 -11.81 -22.21 -6.18
N GLU A 147 -11.28 -23.24 -5.52
CA GLU A 147 -12.05 -24.44 -5.14
C GLU A 147 -13.20 -24.08 -4.18
N ALA A 148 -12.94 -23.26 -3.16
CA ALA A 148 -13.96 -22.81 -2.22
C ALA A 148 -15.02 -21.90 -2.87
N ARG A 149 -14.62 -21.08 -3.86
CA ARG A 149 -15.54 -20.25 -4.67
C ARG A 149 -16.43 -21.11 -5.56
N ALA A 150 -15.88 -22.14 -6.19
CA ALA A 150 -16.65 -23.07 -7.03
C ALA A 150 -17.74 -23.80 -6.22
N LEU A 151 -17.48 -24.07 -4.94
CA LEU A 151 -18.44 -24.64 -3.98
C LEU A 151 -19.48 -23.62 -3.46
N GLY A 152 -19.41 -22.36 -3.88
CA GLY A 152 -20.34 -21.31 -3.44
C GLY A 152 -20.17 -20.88 -1.99
N LYS A 153 -19.02 -21.19 -1.34
CA LYS A 153 -18.80 -20.83 0.06
C LYS A 153 -18.59 -19.31 0.20
N PRO A 154 -19.17 -18.66 1.23
CA PRO A 154 -18.87 -17.26 1.52
C PRO A 154 -17.44 -17.16 2.09
N ILE A 155 -16.54 -16.53 1.32
CA ILE A 155 -15.13 -16.37 1.71
C ILE A 155 -14.90 -14.95 2.22
N ARG A 156 -14.45 -14.84 3.47
CA ARG A 156 -14.07 -13.58 4.12
C ARG A 156 -12.56 -13.54 4.37
N GLN A 157 -12.05 -12.41 4.85
CA GLN A 157 -10.63 -12.25 5.16
C GLN A 157 -10.13 -13.29 6.18
N GLU A 158 -10.95 -13.63 7.17
CA GLU A 158 -10.61 -14.62 8.20
C GLU A 158 -10.35 -16.01 7.61
N TRP A 159 -11.04 -16.34 6.52
CA TRP A 159 -10.80 -17.59 5.78
C TRP A 159 -9.37 -17.61 5.21
N PHE A 160 -8.93 -16.51 4.60
CA PHE A 160 -7.57 -16.40 4.07
C PHE A 160 -6.51 -16.42 5.16
N GLU A 161 -6.77 -15.78 6.29
CA GLU A 161 -5.85 -15.82 7.43
C GLU A 161 -5.67 -17.25 7.94
N HIS A 162 -6.76 -17.99 8.17
CA HIS A 162 -6.69 -19.37 8.63
C HIS A 162 -5.99 -20.28 7.59
N HIS A 163 -6.36 -20.17 6.32
CA HIS A 163 -5.80 -21.04 5.27
C HIS A 163 -4.33 -20.73 4.98
N SER A 164 -3.93 -19.47 4.97
CA SER A 164 -2.53 -19.10 4.76
C SER A 164 -1.63 -19.58 5.90
N ARG A 165 -2.06 -19.44 7.16
CA ARG A 165 -1.32 -19.96 8.32
C ARG A 165 -1.20 -21.49 8.27
N ARG A 166 -2.29 -22.19 7.93
CA ARG A 166 -2.28 -23.64 7.77
C ARG A 166 -1.30 -24.09 6.68
N LEU A 167 -1.41 -23.52 5.48
CA LEU A 167 -0.52 -23.84 4.36
C LEU A 167 0.95 -23.53 4.67
N TRP A 168 1.22 -22.40 5.34
CA TRP A 168 2.57 -22.05 5.76
C TRP A 168 3.14 -23.07 6.74
N LYS A 169 2.36 -23.47 7.74
CA LYS A 169 2.76 -24.47 8.74
C LYS A 169 3.02 -25.84 8.13
N GLU A 170 2.21 -26.25 7.17
CA GLU A 170 2.38 -27.53 6.45
C GLU A 170 3.65 -27.53 5.58
N ALA A 171 3.98 -26.40 4.93
CA ALA A 171 5.13 -26.30 4.05
C ALA A 171 6.46 -25.98 4.77
N ASN A 172 6.42 -25.25 5.89
CA ASN A 172 7.61 -24.77 6.61
C ASN A 172 7.43 -24.94 8.13
N PRO A 173 7.32 -26.18 8.65
CA PRO A 173 7.08 -26.44 10.07
C PRO A 173 8.19 -25.89 10.98
N GLU A 174 9.44 -25.84 10.50
CA GLU A 174 10.59 -25.30 11.22
C GLU A 174 10.59 -23.76 11.35
N CYS A 175 9.82 -23.05 10.51
CA CYS A 175 9.79 -21.59 10.43
C CYS A 175 8.36 -21.02 10.51
N GLU A 176 7.51 -21.61 11.36
CA GLU A 176 6.10 -21.20 11.51
C GLU A 176 5.94 -19.69 11.83
N SER A 177 6.87 -19.12 12.59
CA SER A 177 6.83 -17.70 13.01
C SER A 177 7.28 -16.70 11.93
N LEU A 178 7.86 -17.16 10.81
CA LEU A 178 8.41 -16.28 9.78
C LEU A 178 7.31 -15.60 8.94
N PHE A 179 6.20 -16.30 8.70
CA PHE A 179 5.06 -15.73 8.01
C PHE A 179 4.11 -15.03 8.99
N THR A 180 3.85 -13.76 8.72
CA THR A 180 2.81 -13.00 9.43
C THR A 180 1.76 -12.54 8.43
N PHE A 181 0.52 -12.97 8.65
CA PHE A 181 -0.63 -12.44 7.92
C PHE A 181 -0.85 -10.98 8.31
N SER A 182 -0.40 -10.06 7.47
CA SER A 182 -0.59 -8.62 7.67
C SER A 182 -1.59 -8.05 6.67
N GLU A 183 -2.28 -6.98 7.07
CA GLU A 183 -3.23 -6.27 6.22
C GLU A 183 -2.59 -5.78 4.90
N GLY A 184 -1.32 -5.35 4.96
CA GLY A 184 -0.56 -4.92 3.79
C GLY A 184 -0.23 -6.07 2.84
N TRP A 185 0.18 -7.22 3.36
CA TRP A 185 0.41 -8.41 2.56
C TRP A 185 -0.88 -8.90 1.93
N PHE A 186 -1.98 -8.98 2.69
CA PHE A 186 -3.26 -9.46 2.20
C PHE A 186 -3.83 -8.58 1.08
N LYS A 187 -3.78 -7.25 1.21
CA LYS A 187 -4.16 -6.34 0.12
C LYS A 187 -3.30 -6.53 -1.12
N GLY A 188 -1.99 -6.72 -0.93
CA GLY A 188 -1.05 -7.01 -2.00
C GLY A 188 -1.40 -8.31 -2.73
N PHE A 189 -1.70 -9.37 -1.98
CA PHE A 189 -2.12 -10.68 -2.48
C PHE A 189 -3.42 -10.58 -3.29
N CYS A 190 -4.47 -9.98 -2.73
CA CYS A 190 -5.74 -9.81 -3.44
C CYS A 190 -5.56 -9.01 -4.73
N LYS A 191 -4.71 -7.98 -4.73
CA LYS A 191 -4.43 -7.19 -5.92
C LYS A 191 -3.67 -7.99 -6.99
N ARG A 192 -2.69 -8.80 -6.60
CA ARG A 192 -1.89 -9.62 -7.53
C ARG A 192 -2.69 -10.77 -8.14
N LYS A 193 -3.58 -11.38 -7.37
CA LYS A 193 -4.43 -12.49 -7.80
C LYS A 193 -5.82 -12.07 -8.26
N GLU A 194 -6.06 -10.76 -8.38
CA GLU A 194 -7.34 -10.17 -8.82
C GLU A 194 -8.56 -10.65 -8.01
N ILE A 195 -8.36 -10.90 -6.71
CA ILE A 195 -9.40 -11.37 -5.80
C ILE A 195 -10.28 -10.22 -5.35
N SER A 196 -11.59 -10.35 -5.59
CA SER A 196 -12.61 -9.47 -5.03
C SER A 196 -13.36 -10.19 -3.89
N LEU A 197 -13.36 -9.56 -2.71
CA LEU A 197 -14.14 -10.01 -1.55
C LEU A 197 -15.59 -9.52 -1.58
N ARG A 198 -15.99 -8.77 -2.63
CA ARG A 198 -17.38 -8.29 -2.74
C ARG A 198 -18.31 -9.50 -2.87
N TYR A 199 -19.35 -9.49 -2.05
CA TYR A 199 -20.47 -10.41 -2.19
C TYR A 199 -21.21 -10.05 -3.49
N ILE A 200 -21.58 -11.07 -4.27
CA ILE A 200 -22.48 -10.85 -5.42
C ILE A 200 -23.83 -10.50 -4.80
N THR A 201 -24.23 -9.23 -4.84
CA THR A 201 -25.60 -8.85 -4.54
C THR A 201 -26.46 -9.46 -5.64
N HIS A 202 -27.30 -10.43 -5.30
CA HIS A 202 -28.35 -10.89 -6.20
C HIS A 202 -29.18 -9.65 -6.59
N THR A 203 -29.06 -9.22 -7.83
CA THR A 203 -30.03 -8.30 -8.41
C THR A 203 -31.36 -9.05 -8.43
N VAL A 204 -32.33 -8.56 -7.67
CA VAL A 204 -33.71 -9.05 -7.74
C VAL A 204 -34.12 -8.95 -9.20
N SER A 205 -34.42 -10.09 -9.82
CA SER A 205 -35.07 -10.12 -11.12
C SER A 205 -36.53 -9.79 -10.84
N ASP A 206 -36.89 -8.52 -11.05
CA ASP A 206 -38.29 -8.10 -11.10
C ASP A 206 -38.93 -8.74 -12.33
N GLY A 207 -39.41 -9.98 -12.16
CA GLY A 207 -40.40 -10.57 -13.05
C GLY A 207 -41.73 -9.88 -12.79
N CYS A 208 -42.09 -8.92 -13.64
CA CYS A 208 -43.49 -8.53 -13.82
C CYS A 208 -44.13 -9.56 -14.76
N ASP A 209 -44.97 -10.43 -14.18
CA ASP A 209 -46.10 -11.04 -14.88
C ASP A 209 -47.25 -10.03 -15.00
#